data_AF-A0A356WWC1-F1
#
_entry.id   AF-A0A356WWC1-F1
#
_cell.length_a   1.000
_cell.length_b   1.000
_cell.length_c   1.000
_cell.angle_alpha   90.00
_cell.angle_beta   90.00
_cell.angle_gamma   90.00
#
_symmetry.space_group_name_H-M   'P 1'
#
loop_
_entity.id
_entity.type
_entity.pdbx_description
1 polymer ?
#
loop_
_entity_poly.entity_id
_entity_poly.type
_entity_poly.pdbx_seq_one_letter_code
_entity_poly.pdbx_strand_id
1 'polypeptide(L)'
;FADYRVPADTVTYLTWKLPLYGRRMKNTAGQELNAALSANYSRENISSWTHISNVFSKNGFFPGSHGIPDLKRLTPDGNSFNIGYPYSTSNHFKISNGTEIDWDNSS
;
A
#
# COMPACT_ATOMS: atom_id res chain seq x y z
N PHE A 1 6.34 -0.90 6.56
CA PHE A 1 6.80 -2.30 6.64
C PHE A 1 8.19 -2.43 5.98
N ALA A 2 8.94 -3.47 6.33
CA ALA A 2 10.30 -3.70 5.84
C ALA A 2 10.34 -4.53 4.55
N ASP A 3 11.52 -4.63 3.94
CA ASP A 3 11.81 -5.52 2.80
C ASP A 3 11.35 -6.96 3.06
N TYR A 4 10.68 -7.53 2.06
CA TYR A 4 10.05 -8.84 2.13
C TYR A 4 11.07 -9.96 2.28
N ARG A 5 10.81 -10.92 3.17
CA ARG A 5 11.70 -12.07 3.43
C ARG A 5 11.20 -13.30 2.68
N VAL A 6 12.12 -14.02 2.05
CA VAL A 6 11.81 -15.19 1.22
C VAL A 6 12.69 -16.38 1.61
N PRO A 7 12.25 -17.64 1.41
CA PRO A 7 13.06 -18.80 1.79
C PRO A 7 14.20 -19.13 0.80
N ALA A 8 14.28 -18.40 -0.31
CA ALA A 8 15.25 -18.62 -1.38
C ALA A 8 16.42 -17.63 -1.31
N ASP A 9 17.59 -18.06 -1.77
CA ASP A 9 18.81 -17.24 -1.83
C ASP A 9 19.01 -16.57 -3.21
N THR A 10 18.17 -16.91 -4.20
CA THR A 10 18.20 -16.35 -5.55
C THR A 10 16.80 -16.24 -6.16
N VAL A 11 16.62 -15.29 -7.07
CA VAL A 11 15.44 -15.20 -7.96
C VAL A 11 15.89 -15.23 -9.42
N THR A 12 15.15 -15.93 -10.28
CA THR A 12 15.43 -15.94 -11.72
C THR A 12 14.58 -14.87 -12.40
N TYR A 13 15.22 -13.97 -13.14
CA TYR A 13 14.56 -12.99 -13.99
C TYR A 13 15.06 -13.13 -15.43
N LEU A 14 14.15 -13.38 -16.36
CA LEU A 14 14.48 -13.79 -17.73
C LEU A 14 15.40 -15.04 -17.70
N THR A 15 16.69 -14.87 -17.99
CA THR A 15 17.72 -15.91 -17.95
C THR A 15 18.75 -15.69 -16.84
N TRP A 16 18.60 -14.64 -16.02
CA TRP A 16 19.58 -14.21 -15.02
C TRP A 16 19.21 -14.73 -13.63
N LYS A 17 20.18 -15.31 -12.93
CA LYS A 17 20.05 -15.66 -11.50
C LYS A 17 20.53 -14.48 -10.66
N LEU A 18 19.58 -13.81 -10.01
CA LEU A 18 19.84 -12.66 -9.16
C LEU A 18 19.97 -13.10 -7.70
N PRO A 19 21.04 -12.69 -6.99
CA PRO A 19 21.22 -13.04 -5.58
C PRO A 19 20.25 -12.26 -4.69
N LEU A 20 19.74 -12.93 -3.66
CA LEU A 20 18.91 -12.35 -2.61
C LEU A 20 19.68 -12.36 -1.29
N TYR A 21 20.42 -11.28 -1.04
CA TYR A 21 21.23 -11.16 0.16
C TYR A 21 20.37 -11.20 1.43
N GLY A 22 20.77 -12.04 2.38
CA GLY A 22 20.05 -12.18 3.65
C GLY A 22 18.61 -12.68 3.48
N ARG A 23 18.30 -13.35 2.35
CA ARG A 23 16.97 -13.88 2.05
C ARG A 23 15.90 -12.80 2.01
N ARG A 24 16.26 -11.62 1.50
CA ARG A 24 15.38 -10.45 1.38
C ARG A 24 15.29 -9.95 -0.04
N MET A 25 14.09 -9.54 -0.42
CA MET A 25 13.82 -8.81 -1.67
C MET A 25 14.11 -7.34 -1.42
N LYS A 26 15.29 -6.87 -1.83
CA LYS A 26 15.71 -5.49 -1.59
C LYS A 26 14.71 -4.46 -2.14
N ASN A 27 14.50 -3.36 -1.43
CA ASN A 27 13.65 -2.24 -1.83
C ASN A 27 12.19 -2.66 -2.10
N THR A 28 11.67 -3.53 -1.25
CA THR A 28 10.25 -3.91 -1.21
C THR A 28 9.57 -3.43 0.06
N ALA A 29 10.29 -2.71 0.92
CA ALA A 29 9.71 -1.92 1.99
C ALA A 29 8.68 -0.92 1.45
N GLY A 30 7.73 -0.57 2.31
CA GLY A 30 6.66 0.36 1.98
C GLY A 30 6.10 1.04 3.22
N GLN A 31 5.39 2.13 3.00
CA GLN A 31 4.78 2.95 4.04
C GLN A 31 3.36 3.29 3.62
N GLU A 32 2.42 3.18 4.55
CA GLU A 32 1.04 3.56 4.37
C GLU A 32 0.61 4.48 5.50
N LEU A 33 -0.08 5.56 5.14
CA LEU A 33 -0.67 6.53 6.06
C LEU A 33 -2.16 6.62 5.76
N ASN A 34 -2.97 6.30 6.77
CA ASN A 34 -4.43 6.24 6.67
C ASN A 34 -5.05 7.25 7.63
N ALA A 35 -5.96 8.08 7.14
CA ALA A 35 -6.76 8.99 7.95
C ALA A 35 -8.24 8.88 7.56
N ALA A 36 -9.13 8.85 8.53
CA ALA A 36 -10.57 8.80 8.27
C ALA A 36 -11.36 9.55 9.34
N LEU A 37 -12.47 10.14 8.93
CA LEU A 37 -13.45 10.83 9.77
C LEU A 37 -14.85 10.32 9.40
N SER A 38 -15.64 9.98 10.40
CA SER A 38 -17.03 9.57 10.23
C SER A 38 -17.94 10.43 11.11
N ALA A 39 -19.06 10.88 10.56
CA ALA A 39 -20.11 11.58 11.28
C ALA A 39 -21.46 10.95 10.97
N ASN A 40 -22.28 10.74 11.99
CA ASN A 40 -23.63 10.22 11.84
C ASN A 40 -24.61 11.22 12.48
N TYR A 41 -25.74 11.44 11.82
CA TYR A 41 -26.83 12.29 12.28
C TYR A 41 -28.13 11.50 12.12
N SER A 42 -28.89 11.33 13.18
CA SER A 42 -30.18 10.64 13.14
C SER A 42 -31.21 11.45 13.93
N ARG A 43 -32.37 11.68 13.32
CA ARG A 43 -33.50 12.37 13.93
C ARG A 43 -34.81 11.84 13.37
N GLU A 44 -35.67 11.34 14.26
CA GLU A 44 -37.04 10.88 13.98
C GLU A 44 -37.07 9.92 12.77
N ASN A 45 -37.35 10.46 11.59
CA ASN A 45 -37.54 9.70 10.36
C ASN A 45 -36.37 9.84 9.37
N ILE A 46 -35.28 10.50 9.76
CA ILE A 46 -34.13 10.77 8.88
C ILE A 46 -32.85 10.29 9.55
N SER A 47 -32.10 9.46 8.85
CA SER A 47 -30.75 9.04 9.22
C SER A 47 -29.78 9.47 8.13
N SER A 48 -28.66 10.09 8.49
CA SER A 48 -27.62 10.50 7.55
C SER A 48 -26.26 10.12 8.11
N TRP A 49 -25.39 9.61 7.26
CA TRP A 49 -24.01 9.28 7.61
C TRP A 49 -23.08 9.88 6.58
N THR A 50 -21.92 10.34 7.05
CA THR A 50 -20.86 10.90 6.22
C THR A 50 -19.55 10.27 6.63
N HIS A 51 -18.77 9.84 5.65
CA HIS A 51 -17.47 9.23 5.82
C HIS A 51 -16.47 9.87 4.87
N ILE A 52 -15.37 10.38 5.41
CA ILE A 52 -14.26 10.99 4.67
C ILE A 52 -13.02 10.17 5.00
N SER A 53 -12.26 9.77 4.00
CA SER A 53 -10.99 9.06 4.19
C SER A 53 -9.93 9.50 3.19
N ASN A 54 -8.68 9.41 3.62
CA ASN A 54 -7.51 9.59 2.78
C ASN A 54 -6.49 8.50 3.09
N VAL A 55 -6.00 7.83 2.06
CA VAL A 55 -5.02 6.75 2.15
C VAL A 55 -3.85 7.08 1.24
N PHE A 56 -2.68 7.29 1.83
CA PHE A 56 -1.42 7.47 1.10
C PHE A 56 -0.56 6.23 1.24
N SER A 57 -0.04 5.72 0.11
CA SER A 57 0.87 4.59 0.10
C SER A 57 2.12 4.92 -0.72
N LYS A 58 3.29 4.55 -0.21
CA LYS A 58 4.58 4.58 -0.91
C LYS A 58 5.21 3.20 -0.82
N ASN A 59 5.42 2.55 -1.97
CA ASN A 59 5.89 1.17 -2.03
C ASN A 59 7.13 1.07 -2.92
N GLY A 60 8.20 0.46 -2.41
CA GLY A 60 9.39 0.13 -3.19
C GLY A 60 9.13 -1.03 -4.14
N PHE A 61 9.85 -1.03 -5.26
CA PHE A 61 9.91 -2.17 -6.15
C PHE A 61 11.28 -2.84 -6.10
N PHE A 62 11.25 -4.18 -6.18
CA PHE A 62 12.47 -4.95 -6.30
C PHE A 62 13.25 -4.50 -7.55
N PRO A 63 14.49 -3.99 -7.43
CA PRO A 63 15.18 -3.41 -8.58
C PRO A 63 15.43 -4.42 -9.72
N GLY A 64 15.47 -5.71 -9.38
CA GLY A 64 15.67 -6.81 -10.32
C GLY A 64 14.40 -7.32 -11.02
N SER A 65 13.21 -6.76 -10.77
CA SER A 65 11.97 -7.20 -11.46
C SER A 65 11.71 -6.49 -12.79
N HIS A 66 12.56 -5.55 -13.19
CA HIS A 66 12.36 -4.74 -14.40
C HIS A 66 13.65 -4.06 -14.86
N GLY A 67 13.75 -3.89 -16.18
CA GLY A 67 14.90 -3.26 -16.82
C GLY A 67 16.08 -4.21 -16.99
N ILE A 68 17.24 -3.65 -17.28
CA ILE A 68 18.49 -4.40 -17.43
C ILE A 68 18.97 -4.83 -16.03
N PRO A 69 19.21 -6.13 -15.80
CA PRO A 69 19.73 -6.61 -14.52
C PRO A 69 21.05 -5.94 -14.13
N ASP A 70 21.10 -5.35 -12.93
CA ASP A 70 22.33 -4.78 -12.35
C ASP A 70 22.49 -5.28 -10.90
N LEU A 71 23.54 -6.08 -10.69
CA LEU A 71 23.86 -6.68 -9.39
C LEU A 71 24.18 -5.62 -8.32
N LYS A 72 24.71 -4.45 -8.69
CA LYS A 72 25.02 -3.38 -7.72
C LYS A 72 23.77 -2.85 -7.04
N ARG A 73 22.63 -2.87 -7.73
CA ARG A 73 21.34 -2.41 -7.18
C ARG A 73 20.79 -3.35 -6.11
N LEU A 74 21.22 -4.62 -6.13
CA LEU A 74 20.79 -5.66 -5.19
C LEU A 74 21.64 -5.71 -3.92
N THR A 75 22.83 -5.08 -3.92
CA THR A 75 23.72 -5.05 -2.77
C THR A 75 23.04 -4.42 -1.57
N PRO A 76 23.07 -5.03 -0.37
CA PRO A 76 22.47 -4.43 0.83
C PRO A 76 23.08 -3.06 1.15
N ASP A 77 22.24 -2.12 1.54
CA ASP A 77 22.63 -0.80 2.07
C ASP A 77 22.56 -0.76 3.61
N GLY A 78 22.27 -1.90 4.25
CA GLY A 78 22.17 -2.05 5.69
C GLY A 78 20.83 -1.61 6.29
N ASN A 79 19.90 -1.06 5.50
CA ASN A 79 18.61 -0.61 5.97
C ASN A 79 17.47 -1.35 5.26
N SER A 80 16.69 -2.16 5.98
CA SER A 80 15.57 -2.88 5.38
C SER A 80 14.25 -2.10 5.38
N PHE A 81 14.24 -0.86 5.86
CA PHE A 81 13.04 -0.01 5.95
C PHE A 81 13.09 1.18 4.98
N ASN A 82 14.17 1.32 4.20
CA ASN A 82 14.28 2.39 3.22
C ASN A 82 13.44 2.10 1.98
N ILE A 83 12.95 3.16 1.35
CA ILE A 83 12.25 3.08 0.05
C ILE A 83 13.07 3.90 -0.94
N GLY A 84 13.96 3.22 -1.64
CA GLY A 84 14.76 3.75 -2.74
C GLY A 84 14.09 3.57 -4.10
N TYR A 85 14.80 3.99 -5.16
CA TYR A 85 14.30 3.81 -6.52
C TYR A 85 14.49 2.36 -7.02
N PRO A 86 13.51 1.78 -7.73
CA PRO A 86 12.23 2.39 -8.12
C PRO A 86 11.17 2.25 -7.01
N TYR A 87 10.20 3.17 -6.98
CA TYR A 87 9.06 3.10 -6.08
C TYR A 87 7.80 3.64 -6.78
N SER A 88 6.63 3.28 -6.26
CA SER A 88 5.34 3.87 -6.62
C SER A 88 4.73 4.58 -5.43
N THR A 89 4.00 5.67 -5.69
CA THR A 89 3.19 6.39 -4.71
C THR A 89 1.76 6.47 -5.20
N SER A 90 0.81 6.27 -4.30
CA SER A 90 -0.62 6.49 -4.57
C SER A 90 -1.26 7.27 -3.43
N ASN A 91 -2.27 8.08 -3.76
CA ASN A 91 -3.12 8.76 -2.80
C ASN A 91 -4.59 8.55 -3.17
N HIS A 92 -5.36 7.94 -2.28
CA HIS A 92 -6.78 7.66 -2.45
C HIS A 92 -7.60 8.47 -1.46
N PHE A 93 -8.20 9.55 -1.94
CA PHE A 93 -9.14 10.38 -1.18
C PHE A 93 -10.58 9.96 -1.53
N LYS A 94 -11.40 9.71 -0.51
CA LYS A 94 -12.79 9.26 -0.66
C LYS A 94 -13.70 10.04 0.28
N ILE A 95 -14.85 10.47 -0.26
CA ILE A 95 -15.98 10.98 0.52
C ILE A 95 -17.19 10.11 0.19
N SER A 96 -17.95 9.73 1.20
CA SER A 96 -19.19 8.97 1.04
C SER A 96 -20.23 9.53 1.99
N ASN A 97 -21.43 9.77 1.49
CA ASN A 97 -22.56 10.20 2.27
C ASN A 97 -23.76 9.33 1.89
N GLY A 98 -24.57 8.97 2.87
CA GLY A 98 -25.85 8.32 2.65
C GLY A 98 -26.90 8.94 3.56
N THR A 99 -28.11 9.08 3.05
CA THR A 99 -29.26 9.56 3.82
C THR A 99 -30.43 8.61 3.58
N GLU A 100 -31.05 8.18 4.66
CA GLU A 100 -32.21 7.29 4.72
C GLU A 100 -33.38 8.08 5.32
N ILE A 101 -34.56 7.87 4.76
CA ILE A 101 -35.80 8.50 5.21
C ILE A 101 -36.83 7.40 5.43
N ASP A 102 -37.24 7.23 6.67
CA ASP A 102 -38.28 6.29 7.08
C ASP A 102 -39.65 6.95 6.93
N TRP A 103 -40.46 6.44 6.01
CA TRP A 103 -41.85 6.84 5.85
C TRP A 103 -42.71 5.84 6.60
N ASP A 104 -43.35 6.28 7.68
CA ASP A 104 -44.31 5.45 8.39
C ASP A 104 -45.55 5.29 7.51
N ASN A 105 -45.70 4.13 6.87
CA ASN A 105 -46.83 3.83 6.00
C ASN A 105 -47.90 3.09 6.82
N SER A 106 -48.44 3.73 7.86
CA SER A 106 -49.57 3.19 8.60
C SER A 106 -50.87 3.49 7.83
N SER A 107 -51.41 2.46 7.17
CA SER A 107 -52.77 2.42 6.60
C SER A 107 -53.84 2.35 7.69
#